data_AF-A0ABD0MEC0-F1
#
_entry.id   AF-A0ABD0MEC0-F1
#
_cell.length_a   1.000
_cell.length_b   1.000
_cell.length_c   1.000
_cell.angle_alpha   90.00
_cell.angle_beta   90.00
_cell.angle_gamma   90.00
#
_symmetry.space_group_name_H-M   'P 1'
#
loop_
_entity.id
_entity.type
_entity.pdbx_description
1 polymer ?
#
loop_
_entity_poly.entity_id
_entity_poly.type
_entity_poly.pdbx_seq_one_letter_code
_entity_poly.pdbx_strand_id
1 'polypeptide(L)'
;DYGYALKTWLLTPLTNPQTDRERRYNDAHSRTRSVVERMTGQLKCRCRCLDRTWGMLLYHPNKMCRIMLACGVLHNVTHRHGIPLCEGVAPVPDDPDPKPVYVLPNQQAIQARQRVTAAI
;
A
#
# COMPACT_ATOMS: atom_id res chain seq x y z
N ASP A 1 2.45 -6.66 -6.58
CA ASP A 1 3.27 -6.54 -5.35
C ASP A 1 4.76 -6.86 -5.53
N TYR A 2 5.24 -7.03 -6.76
CA TYR A 2 6.67 -7.27 -7.02
C TYR A 2 7.57 -6.06 -6.68
N GLY A 3 6.99 -4.86 -6.51
CA GLY A 3 7.72 -3.63 -6.20
C GLY A 3 8.32 -3.54 -4.79
N TYR A 4 8.03 -4.50 -3.89
CA TYR A 4 8.55 -4.49 -2.52
C TYR A 4 9.30 -5.78 -2.16
N ALA A 5 10.44 -5.62 -1.49
CA ALA A 5 11.20 -6.75 -0.95
C ALA A 5 10.55 -7.32 0.31
N LEU A 6 10.62 -8.65 0.49
CA LEU A 6 10.16 -9.31 1.70
C LEU A 6 11.01 -8.88 2.92
N LYS A 7 10.35 -8.35 3.95
CA LYS A 7 10.96 -7.97 5.24
C LYS A 7 10.16 -8.58 6.39
N THR A 8 10.75 -8.60 7.59
CA THR A 8 10.07 -9.04 8.82
C THR A 8 8.85 -8.20 9.17
N TRP A 9 8.78 -6.97 8.65
CA TRP A 9 7.70 -6.00 8.84
C TRP A 9 6.93 -5.68 7.54
N LEU A 10 7.29 -6.30 6.41
CA LEU A 10 6.63 -6.10 5.12
C LEU A 10 6.54 -7.44 4.40
N LEU A 11 5.40 -8.11 4.57
CA LEU A 11 5.14 -9.42 3.98
C LEU A 11 4.69 -9.25 2.52
N THR A 12 5.05 -10.22 1.69
CA THR A 12 4.67 -10.27 0.28
C THR A 12 3.86 -11.54 -0.02
N PRO A 13 2.98 -11.52 -1.03
CA PRO A 13 2.20 -12.69 -1.40
C PRO A 13 3.13 -13.84 -1.84
N LEU A 14 2.64 -15.07 -1.68
CA LEU A 14 3.32 -16.26 -2.16
C LEU A 14 3.08 -16.40 -3.67
N THR A 15 4.15 -16.56 -4.46
CA THR A 15 4.06 -16.66 -5.92
C THR A 15 3.37 -17.93 -6.39
N ASN A 16 3.53 -19.04 -5.66
CA ASN A 16 3.00 -20.35 -6.04
C ASN A 16 2.41 -21.10 -4.82
N PRO A 17 1.24 -20.67 -4.30
CA PRO A 17 0.62 -21.31 -3.15
C PRO A 17 0.17 -22.74 -3.48
N GLN A 18 0.68 -23.72 -2.76
CA GLN A 18 0.38 -25.14 -2.93
C GLN A 18 -0.69 -25.63 -1.94
N THR A 19 -0.67 -25.09 -0.72
CA THR A 19 -1.56 -25.53 0.37
C THR A 19 -2.75 -24.59 0.57
N ASP A 20 -3.82 -25.09 1.19
CA ASP A 20 -5.00 -24.26 1.51
C ASP A 20 -4.66 -23.09 2.43
N ARG A 21 -3.73 -23.28 3.38
CA ARG A 21 -3.24 -22.21 4.26
C ARG A 21 -2.54 -21.10 3.48
N GLU A 22 -1.72 -21.47 2.50
CA GLU A 22 -1.04 -20.50 1.63
C GLU A 22 -2.02 -19.73 0.74
N ARG A 23 -3.06 -20.40 0.24
CA ARG A 23 -4.16 -19.74 -0.51
C ARG A 23 -4.90 -18.75 0.38
N ARG A 24 -5.33 -19.17 1.58
CA ARG A 24 -5.99 -18.29 2.55
C ARG A 24 -5.13 -17.10 2.98
N TYR A 25 -3.82 -17.31 3.12
CA TYR A 25 -2.86 -16.24 3.36
C TYR A 25 -2.87 -15.22 2.22
N ASN A 26 -2.75 -15.68 0.96
CA ASN A 26 -2.78 -14.79 -0.19
C ASN A 26 -4.12 -14.05 -0.33
N ASP A 27 -5.24 -14.70 -0.03
CA ASP A 27 -6.57 -14.08 -0.04
C ASP A 27 -6.67 -12.98 1.02
N ALA A 28 -6.21 -13.25 2.25
CA ALA A 28 -6.17 -12.26 3.33
C ALA A 28 -5.24 -11.10 3.00
N HIS A 29 -4.07 -11.40 2.43
CA HIS A 29 -3.10 -10.41 1.97
C HIS A 29 -3.70 -9.49 0.90
N SER A 30 -4.36 -10.08 -0.10
CA SER A 30 -5.03 -9.37 -1.19
C SER A 30 -6.14 -8.45 -0.66
N ARG A 31 -7.04 -8.96 0.19
CA ARG A 31 -8.10 -8.14 0.80
C ARG A 31 -7.55 -6.94 1.57
N THR A 32 -6.50 -7.16 2.35
CA THR A 32 -5.84 -6.10 3.13
C THR A 32 -5.24 -5.04 2.20
N ARG A 33 -4.54 -5.48 1.15
CA ARG A 33 -3.96 -4.59 0.14
C ARG A 33 -5.01 -3.75 -0.55
N SER A 34 -6.12 -4.34 -0.99
CA SER A 34 -7.19 -3.61 -1.67
C SER A 34 -7.79 -2.50 -0.81
N VAL A 35 -7.80 -2.63 0.52
CA VAL A 35 -8.23 -1.54 1.42
C VAL A 35 -7.20 -0.40 1.41
N VAL A 36 -5.91 -0.72 1.53
CA VAL A 36 -4.82 0.27 1.54
C VAL A 36 -4.71 1.03 0.22
N GLU A 37 -4.81 0.33 -0.91
CA GLU A 37 -4.75 0.93 -2.25
C GLU A 37 -5.93 1.87 -2.48
N ARG A 38 -7.16 1.45 -2.13
CA ARG A 38 -8.35 2.31 -2.23
C ARG A 38 -8.24 3.55 -1.35
N MET A 39 -7.77 3.39 -0.11
CA MET A 39 -7.55 4.54 0.79
C MET A 39 -6.52 5.50 0.21
N THR A 40 -5.40 4.98 -0.27
CA THR A 40 -4.34 5.80 -0.89
C THR A 40 -4.84 6.53 -2.13
N GLY A 41 -5.60 5.86 -3.00
CA GLY A 41 -6.22 6.47 -4.18
C GLY A 41 -7.16 7.62 -3.82
N GLN A 42 -8.04 7.42 -2.83
CA GLN A 42 -8.95 8.46 -2.35
C GLN A 42 -8.20 9.66 -1.75
N LEU A 43 -7.13 9.42 -0.98
CA LEU A 43 -6.30 10.48 -0.43
C LEU A 43 -5.59 11.27 -1.53
N LYS A 44 -5.03 10.61 -2.55
CA LYS A 44 -4.42 11.29 -3.71
C LYS A 44 -5.41 12.13 -4.50
N CYS A 45 -6.62 11.60 -4.72
CA CYS A 45 -7.69 12.29 -5.42
C CYS A 45 -8.12 13.59 -4.70
N ARG A 46 -8.28 13.54 -3.37
CA ARG A 46 -8.71 14.70 -2.58
C ARG A 46 -7.56 15.66 -2.26
N CYS A 47 -6.41 15.13 -1.87
CA CYS A 47 -5.24 15.87 -1.44
C CYS A 47 -4.14 15.71 -2.50
N ARG A 48 -4.19 16.54 -3.54
CA ARG A 48 -3.23 16.52 -4.66
C ARG A 48 -1.76 16.73 -4.24
N CYS A 49 -1.50 17.17 -3.01
CA CYS A 49 -0.15 17.19 -2.42
C CYS A 49 0.45 15.77 -2.22
N LEU A 50 -0.36 14.72 -2.29
CA LEU A 50 0.05 13.31 -2.29
C LEU A 50 0.16 12.71 -3.70
N ASP A 51 -0.29 13.43 -4.72
CA ASP A 51 -0.26 12.98 -6.11
C ASP A 51 1.16 13.08 -6.68
N ARG A 52 1.53 12.08 -7.49
CA ARG A 52 2.88 11.93 -8.06
C ARG A 52 3.19 13.01 -9.09
N THR A 53 2.23 13.83 -9.50
CA THR A 53 2.50 15.05 -10.30
C THR A 53 3.47 16.01 -9.59
N TRP A 54 3.63 15.89 -8.26
CA TRP A 54 4.66 16.58 -7.48
C TRP A 54 5.85 15.70 -7.06
N GLY A 55 5.98 14.53 -7.71
CA GLY A 55 7.21 13.76 -7.93
C GLY A 55 8.15 13.63 -6.75
N MET A 56 8.21 12.40 -6.19
CA MET A 56 9.19 11.94 -5.21
C MET A 56 8.82 12.25 -3.76
N LEU A 57 9.29 11.41 -2.82
CA LEU A 57 9.34 11.76 -1.40
C LEU A 57 10.26 12.98 -1.24
N LEU A 58 9.78 14.18 -1.57
CA LEU A 58 10.52 15.43 -1.42
C LEU A 58 10.77 15.78 0.05
N TYR A 59 10.13 15.04 0.96
CA TYR A 59 10.23 15.25 2.39
C TYR A 59 10.77 14.01 3.09
N HIS A 60 11.51 14.27 4.18
CA HIS A 60 11.96 13.23 5.09
C HIS A 60 10.77 12.36 5.57
N PRO A 61 10.94 11.04 5.78
CA PRO A 61 9.87 10.13 6.19
C PRO A 61 8.98 10.65 7.31
N ASN A 62 9.57 11.23 8.36
CA ASN A 62 8.83 11.84 9.48
C ASN A 62 7.88 12.96 9.04
N LYS A 63 8.29 13.82 8.10
CA LYS A 63 7.43 14.88 7.56
C LYS A 63 6.36 14.30 6.65
N MET A 64 6.68 13.27 5.85
CA MET A 64 5.68 12.56 5.05
C MET A 64 4.59 11.94 5.91
N CYS A 65 4.94 11.29 7.03
CA CYS A 65 3.97 10.74 7.97
C CYS A 65 3.01 11.81 8.51
N ARG A 66 3.52 13.01 8.84
CA ARG A 66 2.69 14.14 9.29
C ARG A 66 1.74 14.64 8.19
N ILE A 67 2.22 14.73 6.95
CA ILE A 67 1.39 15.14 5.80
C ILE A 67 0.29 14.10 5.55
N MET A 68 0.63 12.80 5.53
CA MET A 68 -0.34 11.72 5.37
C MET A 68 -1.40 11.74 6.48
N LEU A 69 -0.98 11.95 7.74
CA LEU A 69 -1.91 12.08 8.87
C LEU A 69 -2.86 13.26 8.69
N ALA A 70 -2.34 14.45 8.33
CA ALA A 70 -3.17 15.63 8.08
C ALA A 70 -4.18 15.39 6.94
N CYS A 71 -3.76 14.75 5.85
CA CYS A 71 -4.66 14.38 4.75
C CYS A 71 -5.74 13.39 5.20
N GLY A 72 -5.39 12.41 6.03
CA GLY A 72 -6.35 11.47 6.62
C GLY A 72 -7.38 12.15 7.52
N VAL A 73 -6.95 13.08 8.38
CA VAL A 73 -7.84 13.88 9.22
C VAL A 73 -8.81 14.70 8.35
N LEU A 74 -8.28 15.42 7.35
CA LEU A 74 -9.10 16.22 6.43
C LEU A 74 -10.07 15.36 5.61
N HIS A 75 -9.64 14.18 5.15
CA HIS A 75 -10.51 13.23 4.47
C HIS A 75 -11.67 12.79 5.36
N ASN A 76 -11.42 12.47 6.63
CA ASN A 76 -12.47 12.07 7.57
C ASN A 76 -13.46 13.22 7.86
N VAL A 77 -12.97 14.45 8.00
CA VAL A 77 -13.82 15.63 8.19
C VAL A 77 -14.71 15.83 6.96
N THR A 78 -14.14 15.83 5.76
CA THR A 78 -14.90 16.00 4.52
C THR A 78 -15.92 14.89 4.29
N HIS A 79 -15.57 13.64 4.61
CA HIS A 79 -16.48 12.49 4.56
C HIS A 79 -17.67 12.65 5.52
N ARG A 80 -17.43 13.09 6.77
CA ARG A 80 -18.50 13.36 7.76
C ARG A 80 -19.44 14.47 7.33
N HIS A 81 -18.93 15.46 6.59
CA HIS A 81 -19.74 16.55 6.04
C HIS A 81 -20.39 16.21 4.69
N GLY A 82 -20.28 14.98 4.20
CA GLY A 82 -20.87 14.56 2.93
C GLY A 82 -20.27 15.25 1.70
N ILE A 83 -19.06 15.81 1.82
CA ILE A 83 -18.40 16.49 0.70
C ILE A 83 -17.90 15.39 -0.26
N PRO A 84 -18.37 15.35 -1.52
CA PRO A 84 -17.96 14.32 -2.46
C PRO A 84 -16.46 14.37 -2.74
N LEU A 85 -15.91 13.26 -3.21
CA LEU A 85 -14.57 13.26 -3.82
C LEU A 85 -14.66 14.05 -5.13
N CYS A 86 -13.59 14.76 -5.51
CA CYS A 86 -13.55 15.44 -6.80
C CYS A 86 -13.57 14.40 -7.92
N GLU A 87 -14.76 14.11 -8.47
CA GLU A 87 -14.92 13.31 -9.67
C GLU A 87 -14.54 14.18 -10.88
N GLY A 88 -13.46 13.82 -11.59
CA GLY A 88 -13.15 14.50 -12.86
C GLY A 88 -11.67 14.66 -13.19
N VAL A 89 -10.74 14.31 -12.31
CA VAL A 89 -9.34 14.16 -12.74
C VAL A 89 -9.22 12.77 -13.34
N ALA A 90 -9.12 12.71 -14.67
CA ALA A 90 -8.78 11.45 -15.35
C ALA A 90 -7.58 10.82 -14.64
N PRO A 91 -7.56 9.50 -14.41
CA PRO A 91 -6.39 8.85 -13.84
C PRO A 91 -5.21 9.22 -14.73
N VAL A 92 -4.29 10.02 -14.19
CA VAL A 92 -3.01 10.27 -14.84
C VAL A 92 -2.40 8.89 -15.05
N PRO A 93 -1.95 8.53 -16.26
CA PRO A 93 -1.32 7.25 -16.49
C PRO A 93 -0.24 7.04 -15.44
N ASP A 94 -0.38 6.01 -14.61
CA ASP A 94 0.67 5.65 -13.67
C ASP A 94 1.91 5.33 -14.50
N ASP A 95 3.00 6.05 -14.26
CA ASP A 95 4.32 5.67 -14.77
C ASP A 95 4.60 4.22 -14.34
N PRO A 96 5.30 3.42 -15.16
CA PRO A 96 5.59 2.04 -14.83
C PRO A 96 6.24 1.96 -13.46
N ASP A 97 5.72 1.05 -12.63
CA ASP A 97 6.28 0.79 -11.29
C ASP A 97 7.81 0.65 -11.40
N PRO A 98 8.58 1.26 -10.48
CA PRO A 98 10.02 1.07 -10.48
C PRO A 98 10.32 -0.43 -10.47
N LYS A 99 11.26 -0.84 -11.34
CA LYS A 99 11.59 -2.25 -11.53
C LYS A 99 11.87 -2.89 -10.17
N PRO A 100 11.35 -4.11 -9.93
CA PRO A 100 11.52 -4.79 -8.66
C PRO A 100 13.01 -4.86 -8.32
N VAL A 101 13.41 -4.21 -7.22
CA VAL A 101 14.74 -4.40 -6.66
C VAL A 101 14.74 -5.79 -6.02
N TYR A 102 15.34 -6.75 -6.69
CA TYR A 102 15.44 -8.11 -6.19
C TYR A 102 16.42 -8.14 -5.02
N VAL A 103 15.90 -8.02 -3.80
CA VAL A 103 16.67 -8.21 -2.58
C VAL A 103 16.47 -9.65 -2.15
N LEU A 104 17.57 -10.40 -1.97
CA LEU A 104 17.52 -11.74 -1.40
C LEU A 104 16.74 -11.70 -0.07
N PRO A 105 15.66 -12.49 0.06
CA PRO A 105 14.85 -12.45 1.27
C PRO A 105 15.70 -12.90 2.47
N ASN A 106 15.75 -12.08 3.52
CA ASN A 106 16.36 -12.49 4.77
C ASN A 106 15.58 -13.72 5.32
N GLN A 107 16.29 -14.73 5.78
CA GLN A 107 15.73 -15.95 6.36
C GLN A 107 14.74 -15.67 7.50
N GLN A 108 14.99 -14.62 8.28
CA GLN A 108 14.05 -14.16 9.33
C GLN A 108 12.71 -13.69 8.74
N ALA A 109 12.72 -13.03 7.58
CA ALA A 109 11.51 -12.55 6.92
C ALA A 109 10.70 -13.71 6.30
N ILE A 110 11.40 -14.72 5.77
CA ILE A 110 10.76 -15.96 5.31
C ILE A 110 10.08 -16.67 6.49
N GLN A 111 10.78 -16.82 7.62
CA GLN A 111 10.24 -17.43 8.83
C GLN A 111 9.04 -16.63 9.38
N ALA A 112 9.12 -15.30 9.38
CA ALA A 112 8.00 -14.44 9.80
C ALA A 112 6.75 -14.69 8.94
N ARG A 113 6.91 -14.73 7.62
CA ARG A 113 5.79 -15.06 6.71
C ARG A 113 5.24 -16.46 6.98
N GLN A 114 6.11 -17.46 7.12
CA GLN A 114 5.70 -18.84 7.42
C GLN A 114 4.91 -18.94 8.72
N ARG A 115 5.29 -18.21 9.77
CA ARG A 115 4.54 -18.16 11.03
C ARG A 115 3.14 -17.60 10.84
N VAL A 116 2.99 -16.51 10.07
CA VAL A 116 1.67 -15.92 9.76
C VAL A 116 0.84 -16.88 8.91
N THR A 117 1.44 -17.50 7.89
CA THR A 117 0.76 -18.48 7.04
C THR A 117 0.32 -19.72 7.83
N ALA A 118 1.11 -20.16 8.81
CA ALA A 118 0.75 -21.29 9.67
C ALA A 118 -0.37 -20.98 10.66
N ALA A 119 -0.61 -19.70 10.98
CA ALA A 119 -1.62 -19.24 11.93
C ALA A 119 -2.99 -18.92 11.29
N ILE A 120 -3.08 -18.97 9.95
CA ILE A 120 -4.30 -18.76 9.14
C ILE A 120 -5.00 -20.09 8.85
#